data_AF-A0A7V9L727-F1
#
_entry.id   AF-A0A7V9L727-F1
#
_cell.length_a   1.000
_cell.length_b   1.000
_cell.length_c   1.000
_cell.angle_alpha   90.00
_cell.angle_beta   90.00
_cell.angle_gamma   90.00
#
_symmetry.space_group_name_H-M   'P 1'
#
loop_
_entity.id
_entity.type
_entity.pdbx_description
1 polymer ?
#
loop_
_entity_poly.entity_id
_entity_poly.type
_entity_poly.pdbx_seq_one_letter_code
_entity_poly.pdbx_strand_id
1 'polypeptide(L)'
;ADVLERGLKRWEVRLVKIGRRTIAVLLVFHYVCLAWVFFRATSFANALAVLRQIGETSTDHANLGTLVTTALAVGFACHFFAEGSFQWLRRRFVDLPWFVQGPVLVGVALVLRQLAHHEIVPFIYFQF
;
A
#
# COMPACT_ATOMS: atom_id res chain seq x y z
N ALA A 1 25.47 17.23 -38.89
CA ALA A 1 25.55 17.91 -37.58
C ALA A 1 24.15 18.07 -36.97
N ASP A 2 23.21 18.72 -37.67
CA ASP A 2 21.85 19.03 -37.18
C ASP A 2 21.00 17.90 -36.56
N VAL A 3 21.08 16.67 -37.08
CA VAL A 3 20.24 15.57 -36.57
C VAL A 3 20.68 15.15 -35.17
N LEU A 4 21.98 15.16 -34.89
CA LEU A 4 22.53 14.83 -33.58
C LEU A 4 22.25 15.95 -32.57
N GLU A 5 22.41 17.21 -32.97
CA GLU A 5 22.12 18.37 -32.11
C GLU A 5 20.64 18.44 -31.72
N ARG A 6 19.72 18.18 -32.67
CA ARG A 6 18.28 18.08 -32.39
C ARG A 6 17.95 16.90 -31.48
N GLY A 7 18.66 15.79 -31.63
CA GLY A 7 18.58 14.62 -30.75
C GLY A 7 18.94 14.99 -29.32
N LEU A 8 20.15 15.51 -29.10
CA LEU A 8 20.68 15.88 -27.79
C LEU A 8 19.76 16.87 -27.06
N LYS A 9 19.31 17.93 -27.74
CA LYS A 9 18.39 18.92 -27.17
C LYS A 9 17.04 18.32 -26.75
N ARG A 10 16.53 17.33 -27.51
CA ARG A 10 15.30 16.60 -27.16
C ARG A 10 15.48 15.71 -25.93
N TRP A 11 16.66 15.10 -25.77
CA TRP A 11 17.00 14.28 -24.60
C TRP A 11 17.13 15.13 -23.33
N GLU A 12 17.80 16.27 -23.40
CA GLU A 12 17.92 17.22 -22.28
C GLU A 12 16.55 17.68 -21.78
N VAL A 13 15.67 18.11 -22.69
CA VAL A 13 14.31 18.54 -22.32
C VAL A 13 13.50 17.41 -21.68
N ARG A 14 13.67 16.17 -22.15
CA ARG A 14 13.02 14.99 -21.54
C ARG A 14 13.56 14.70 -20.15
N LEU A 15 14.87 14.72 -19.96
CA LEU A 15 15.50 14.48 -18.66
C LEU A 15 15.12 15.53 -17.64
N VAL A 16 15.12 16.82 -18.01
CA VAL A 16 14.67 17.91 -17.14
C VAL A 16 13.18 17.75 -16.78
N LYS A 17 12.33 17.38 -17.75
CA LYS A 17 10.91 17.14 -17.49
C LYS A 17 10.67 15.96 -16.55
N ILE A 18 11.39 14.85 -16.74
CA ILE A 18 11.32 13.67 -15.88
C ILE A 18 11.84 14.01 -14.48
N GLY A 19 13.01 14.64 -14.37
CA GLY A 19 13.59 15.07 -13.11
C GLY A 19 12.65 15.98 -12.32
N ARG A 20 12.07 17.00 -12.96
CA ARG A 20 11.09 17.89 -12.33
C ARG A 20 9.85 17.13 -11.85
N ARG A 21 9.34 16.18 -12.65
CA ARG A 21 8.20 15.36 -12.26
C ARG A 21 8.54 14.47 -11.06
N THR A 22 9.69 13.81 -11.06
CA THR A 22 10.14 12.96 -9.96
C THR A 22 10.29 13.76 -8.68
N ILE A 23 10.93 14.94 -8.73
CA ILE A 23 11.06 15.82 -7.56
C ILE A 23 9.69 16.24 -7.04
N ALA A 24 8.77 16.66 -7.93
CA ALA A 24 7.42 17.03 -7.52
C ALA A 24 6.68 15.87 -6.83
N VAL A 25 6.75 14.66 -7.38
CA VAL A 25 6.15 13.45 -6.79
C VAL A 25 6.77 13.15 -5.44
N LEU A 26 8.10 13.20 -5.31
CA LEU A 26 8.78 12.94 -4.05
C LEU A 26 8.39 13.96 -2.99
N LEU A 27 8.36 15.26 -3.32
CA LEU A 27 7.99 16.30 -2.37
C LEU A 27 6.55 16.15 -1.89
N VAL A 28 5.61 15.93 -2.80
CA VAL A 28 4.20 15.73 -2.43
C VAL A 28 4.03 14.47 -1.59
N PHE A 29 4.70 13.37 -1.97
CA PHE A 29 4.67 12.13 -1.20
C PHE A 29 5.17 12.32 0.23
N HIS A 30 6.36 12.91 0.41
CA HIS A 30 6.93 13.12 1.74
C HIS A 30 6.12 14.11 2.56
N TYR A 31 5.55 15.14 1.93
CA TYR A 31 4.65 16.08 2.60
C TYR A 31 3.39 15.37 3.13
N VAL A 32 2.75 14.53 2.29
CA VAL A 32 1.57 13.76 2.71
C VAL A 32 1.92 12.76 3.81
N CYS A 33 3.03 12.02 3.67
CA CYS A 33 3.50 11.10 4.71
C CYS A 33 3.79 11.82 6.03
N LEU A 34 4.44 12.99 5.99
CA LEU A 34 4.73 13.80 7.17
C LEU A 34 3.43 14.24 7.85
N ALA A 35 2.47 14.77 7.08
CA ALA A 35 1.17 15.17 7.62
C ALA A 35 0.42 13.98 8.25
N TRP A 36 0.51 12.80 7.63
CA TRP A 36 -0.14 11.58 8.11
C TRP A 36 0.35 11.15 9.50
N VAL A 37 1.64 11.35 9.83
CA VAL A 37 2.18 11.07 11.17
C VAL A 37 1.41 11.86 12.23
N PHE A 38 1.15 13.15 12.00
CA PHE A 38 0.43 14.00 12.96
C PHE A 38 -1.06 13.64 13.06
N PHE A 39 -1.70 13.22 11.98
CA PHE A 39 -3.11 12.79 12.03
C PHE A 39 -3.30 11.45 12.73
N ARG A 40 -2.31 10.55 12.66
CA ARG A 40 -2.40 9.21 13.27
C ARG A 40 -1.92 9.17 14.71
N ALA A 41 -0.97 10.04 15.09
CA ALA A 41 -0.41 10.06 16.43
C ALA A 41 -1.47 10.42 17.48
N THR A 42 -1.37 9.83 18.66
CA THR A 42 -2.30 10.08 19.78
C THR A 42 -2.00 11.40 20.52
N SER A 43 -0.84 12.00 20.28
CA SER A 43 -0.44 13.29 20.83
C SER A 43 0.71 13.89 20.02
N PHE A 44 0.98 15.19 20.22
CA PHE A 44 2.13 15.85 19.60
C PHE A 44 3.47 15.24 20.02
N ALA A 45 3.60 14.84 21.29
CA ALA A 45 4.77 14.15 21.80
C ALA A 45 4.98 12.78 21.11
N ASN A 46 3.89 12.03 20.88
CA ASN A 46 3.94 10.77 20.15
C ASN A 46 4.38 10.97 18.69
N ALA A 47 3.86 11.99 18.00
CA ALA A 47 4.30 12.33 16.63
C ALA A 47 5.81 12.62 16.56
N LEU A 48 6.32 13.43 17.49
CA LEU A 48 7.75 13.75 17.53
C LEU A 48 8.61 12.53 17.86
N ALA A 49 8.14 11.63 18.72
CA ALA A 49 8.82 10.36 19.01
C ALA A 49 8.93 9.49 17.75
N VAL A 50 7.86 9.39 16.95
CA VAL A 50 7.89 8.67 15.66
C VAL A 50 8.90 9.30 14.71
N LEU A 51 8.92 10.63 14.58
CA LEU A 51 9.89 11.33 13.70
C LEU A 51 11.35 11.13 14.14
N ARG A 52 11.61 11.14 15.45
CA ARG A 52 12.94 10.83 16.00
C ARG A 52 13.35 9.39 15.67
N GLN A 53 12.44 8.44 15.87
CA GLN A 53 12.69 7.03 15.55
C GLN A 53 13.00 6.80 14.07
N ILE A 54 12.36 7.56 13.15
CA ILE A 54 12.66 7.50 11.72
C ILE A 54 14.06 8.04 11.40
N GLY A 55 14.50 9.08 12.11
CA GLY A 55 15.84 9.66 11.95
C GLY A 55 16.95 8.83 12.61
N GLU A 56 16.61 8.06 13.64
CA GLU A 56 17.47 7.05 14.22
C GLU A 56 17.59 5.87 13.25
N THR A 57 18.75 5.73 12.61
CA THR A 57 19.07 4.62 11.69
C THR A 57 19.29 3.30 12.44
N SER A 58 18.48 3.05 13.46
CA SER A 58 18.51 1.81 14.23
C SER A 58 18.05 0.65 13.34
N THR A 59 18.88 -0.37 13.23
CA THR A 59 18.55 -1.63 12.58
C THR A 59 17.91 -2.62 13.56
N ASP A 60 17.59 -2.18 14.78
CA ASP A 60 16.95 -3.04 15.77
C ASP A 60 15.45 -3.18 15.45
N HIS A 61 15.05 -4.41 15.21
CA HIS A 61 13.69 -4.79 14.83
C HIS A 61 13.03 -5.63 15.93
N ALA A 62 13.36 -5.40 17.20
CA ALA A 62 12.80 -6.14 18.34
C ALA A 62 11.25 -6.27 18.34
N ASN A 63 10.54 -5.31 17.72
CA ASN A 63 9.08 -5.34 17.57
C ASN A 63 8.55 -6.21 16.41
N LEU A 64 9.42 -6.69 15.52
CA LEU A 64 9.08 -7.60 14.42
C LEU A 64 9.08 -9.06 14.91
N GLY A 65 8.07 -9.42 15.71
CA GLY A 65 7.84 -10.82 16.09
C GLY A 65 7.56 -11.73 14.88
N THR A 66 7.65 -13.04 15.08
CA THR A 66 7.43 -14.06 14.03
C THR A 66 6.09 -13.88 13.31
N LEU A 67 5.03 -13.48 14.03
CA LEU A 67 3.72 -13.25 13.43
C LEU A 67 3.74 -12.07 12.44
N VAL A 68 4.33 -10.93 12.83
CA VAL A 68 4.37 -9.72 12.01
C VAL A 68 5.25 -9.94 10.78
N THR A 69 6.40 -10.58 10.95
CA THR A 69 7.31 -10.92 9.85
C THR A 69 6.67 -11.89 8.87
N THR A 70 5.97 -12.92 9.36
CA THR A 70 5.23 -13.85 8.50
C THR A 70 4.11 -13.14 7.75
N ALA A 71 3.35 -12.26 8.42
CA ALA A 71 2.29 -11.49 7.78
C ALA A 71 2.83 -10.56 6.68
N LEU A 72 3.95 -9.87 6.93
CA LEU A 72 4.63 -9.05 5.93
C LEU A 72 5.14 -9.89 4.75
N ALA A 73 5.75 -11.04 5.03
CA ALA A 73 6.24 -11.95 3.99
C ALA A 73 5.08 -12.48 3.11
N VAL A 74 3.96 -12.85 3.71
CA VAL A 74 2.75 -13.28 2.99
C VAL A 74 2.17 -12.12 2.18
N GLY A 75 2.02 -10.93 2.76
CA GLY A 75 1.51 -9.75 2.05
C GLY A 75 2.41 -9.34 0.87
N PHE A 76 3.73 -9.46 1.04
CA PHE A 76 4.69 -9.27 -0.04
C PHE A 76 4.57 -10.37 -1.10
N ALA A 77 4.44 -11.63 -0.69
CA ALA A 77 4.22 -12.75 -1.61
C ALA A 77 2.94 -12.56 -2.46
N CYS A 78 1.90 -11.96 -1.89
CA CYS A 78 0.67 -11.64 -2.62
C CYS A 78 0.86 -10.69 -3.80
N HIS A 79 1.90 -9.86 -3.81
CA HIS A 79 2.19 -8.97 -4.94
C HIS A 79 2.70 -9.72 -6.19
N PHE A 80 3.13 -10.98 -6.05
CA PHE A 80 3.59 -11.79 -7.17
C PHE A 80 2.45 -12.55 -7.87
N PHE A 81 1.20 -12.42 -7.42
CA PHE A 81 0.07 -12.98 -8.14
C PHE A 81 -0.17 -12.19 -9.43
N ALA A 82 0.22 -12.78 -10.57
CA ALA A 82 -0.03 -12.24 -11.89
C ALA A 82 -1.52 -12.26 -12.23
N GLU A 83 -1.88 -11.50 -13.28
CA GLU A 83 -3.22 -11.47 -13.83
C GLU A 83 -3.62 -12.88 -14.30
N GLY A 84 -4.51 -13.51 -13.54
CA GLY A 84 -5.03 -14.84 -13.83
C GLY A 84 -4.51 -15.98 -12.95
N SER A 85 -3.73 -15.69 -11.91
CA SER A 85 -3.29 -16.67 -10.90
C SER A 85 -4.46 -17.49 -10.32
N PHE A 86 -5.67 -16.91 -10.29
CA PHE A 86 -6.87 -17.50 -9.72
C PHE A 86 -7.95 -17.86 -10.76
N GLN A 87 -7.64 -17.91 -12.07
CA GLN A 87 -8.64 -18.26 -13.10
C GLN A 87 -9.21 -19.67 -12.93
N TRP A 88 -8.41 -20.60 -12.41
CA TRP A 88 -8.90 -21.93 -12.07
C TRP A 88 -9.96 -21.87 -10.97
N LEU A 89 -9.75 -21.08 -9.92
CA LEU A 89 -10.70 -20.93 -8.81
C LEU A 89 -12.02 -20.33 -9.29
N ARG A 90 -11.93 -19.31 -10.16
CA ARG A 90 -13.11 -18.71 -10.80
C ARG A 90 -13.90 -19.74 -11.61
N ARG A 91 -13.21 -20.54 -12.45
CA ARG A 91 -13.86 -21.59 -13.25
C ARG A 91 -14.59 -22.60 -12.35
N ARG A 92 -13.91 -23.11 -11.32
CA ARG A 92 -14.51 -24.04 -10.37
C ARG A 92 -15.72 -23.46 -9.63
N PHE A 93 -15.70 -22.18 -9.29
CA PHE A 93 -16.84 -21.52 -8.67
C PHE A 93 -18.04 -21.39 -9.63
N VAL A 94 -17.79 -21.02 -10.89
CA VAL A 94 -18.85 -20.90 -11.92
C VAL A 94 -19.46 -22.25 -12.27
N ASP A 95 -18.68 -23.32 -12.24
CA ASP A 95 -19.14 -24.69 -12.51
C ASP A 95 -20.02 -25.26 -11.37
N LEU A 96 -20.11 -24.60 -10.21
CA LEU A 96 -20.99 -25.01 -9.11
C LEU A 96 -22.47 -24.79 -9.45
N PRO A 97 -23.39 -25.66 -8.98
CA PRO A 97 -24.82 -25.41 -9.08
C PRO A 97 -25.21 -24.08 -8.43
N TRP A 98 -26.20 -23.39 -9.00
CA TRP A 98 -26.62 -22.05 -8.57
C TRP A 98 -26.96 -21.96 -7.07
N PHE A 99 -27.53 -23.02 -6.49
CA PHE A 99 -27.91 -23.08 -5.09
C PHE A 99 -26.73 -23.27 -4.13
N VAL A 100 -25.55 -23.64 -4.64
CA VAL A 100 -24.31 -23.80 -3.85
C VAL A 100 -23.49 -22.50 -3.88
N GLN A 101 -23.51 -21.76 -4.99
CA GLN A 101 -22.77 -20.51 -5.15
C GLN A 101 -23.11 -19.47 -4.07
N GLY A 102 -24.41 -19.30 -3.75
CA GLY A 102 -24.88 -18.37 -2.72
C GLY A 102 -24.31 -18.68 -1.33
N PRO A 103 -24.52 -19.89 -0.78
CA PRO A 103 -23.93 -20.32 0.49
C PRO A 103 -22.41 -20.20 0.55
N VAL A 104 -21.71 -20.52 -0.54
CA VAL A 104 -20.25 -20.37 -0.62
C VAL A 104 -19.84 -18.90 -0.45
N LEU A 105 -20.49 -17.97 -1.16
CA LEU A 105 -20.20 -16.54 -1.04
C LEU A 105 -20.52 -16.01 0.36
N VAL A 106 -21.63 -16.44 0.96
CA VAL A 106 -21.98 -16.08 2.35
C VAL A 106 -20.91 -16.61 3.31
N GLY A 107 -20.49 -17.86 3.14
CA GLY A 107 -19.43 -18.45 3.95
C GLY A 107 -18.12 -17.67 3.86
N VAL A 108 -17.70 -17.30 2.64
CA VAL A 108 -16.52 -16.45 2.42
C VAL A 108 -16.69 -15.09 3.10
N ALA A 109 -17.85 -14.44 2.96
CA ALA A 109 -18.11 -13.16 3.60
C ALA A 109 -18.04 -13.24 5.14
N LEU A 110 -18.55 -14.32 5.74
CA LEU A 110 -18.47 -14.54 7.18
C LEU A 110 -17.03 -14.77 7.65
N VAL A 111 -16.24 -15.55 6.90
CA VAL A 111 -14.82 -15.73 7.18
C VAL A 111 -14.09 -14.40 7.10
N LEU A 112 -14.30 -13.62 6.04
CA LEU A 112 -13.69 -12.29 5.90
C LEU A 112 -14.11 -11.35 7.03
N ARG A 113 -15.38 -11.37 7.44
CA ARG A 113 -15.86 -10.59 8.59
C ARG A 113 -15.16 -10.99 9.89
N GLN A 114 -14.93 -12.28 10.11
CA GLN A 114 -14.25 -12.75 11.32
C GLN A 114 -12.77 -12.38 11.33
N LEU A 115 -12.14 -12.36 10.15
CA LEU A 115 -10.75 -11.95 9.96
C LEU A 115 -10.57 -10.43 9.99
N ALA A 116 -11.61 -9.66 9.66
CA ALA A 116 -11.61 -8.20 9.73
C ALA A 116 -11.62 -7.75 11.18
N HIS A 117 -10.43 -7.64 11.78
CA HIS A 117 -10.25 -7.04 13.10
C HIS A 117 -10.04 -5.53 12.94
N HIS A 118 -11.14 -4.78 12.96
CA HIS A 118 -11.09 -3.33 13.14
C HIS A 118 -12.25 -2.91 14.03
N GLU A 119 -11.92 -2.20 15.12
CA GLU A 119 -12.80 -1.12 15.57
C GLU A 119 -13.05 -0.27 14.32
N ILE A 120 -14.28 -0.28 13.83
CA ILE A 120 -14.67 0.56 12.70
C ILE A 120 -14.56 1.99 13.22
N VAL A 121 -13.38 2.59 13.10
CA VAL A 121 -13.17 3.99 13.45
C VAL A 121 -14.03 4.77 12.46
N PRO A 122 -15.06 5.50 12.92
CA PRO A 122 -15.90 6.28 12.03
C PRO A 122 -15.01 7.22 11.23
N PHE A 123 -15.29 7.38 9.93
CA PHE A 123 -14.64 8.42 9.14
C PHE A 123 -14.83 9.77 9.86
N ILE A 124 -13.85 10.68 9.74
CA ILE A 124 -13.82 11.98 10.45
C ILE A 124 -15.13 12.77 10.32
N TYR A 125 -15.93 12.52 9.28
CA TYR A 125 -17.26 13.11 9.04
C TYR A 125 -18.42 12.48 9.84
N PHE A 126 -18.17 11.47 10.67
CA PHE A 126 -19.17 10.83 11.52
C PHE A 126 -18.90 11.08 13.01
N GLN A 127 -17.98 12.00 13.33
CA GLN A 127 -17.59 12.34 14.70
C GLN A 127 -18.03 13.76 15.10
N PHE A 128 -19.14 14.24 14.54
CA PHE A 128 -19.80 15.48 14.97
C PHE A 128 -20.89 15.20 16.00
#